data_AF-A0A7Y8JDJ7-F1
#
_entry.id   AF-A0A7Y8JDJ7-F1
#
_cell.length_a   1.000
_cell.length_b   1.000
_cell.length_c   1.000
_cell.angle_alpha   90.00
_cell.angle_beta   90.00
_cell.angle_gamma   90.00
#
_symmetry.space_group_name_H-M   'P 1'
#
loop_
_entity.id
_entity.type
_entity.pdbx_description
1 polymer ?
#
loop_
_entity_poly.entity_id
_entity_poly.type
_entity_poly.pdbx_seq_one_letter_code
_entity_poly.pdbx_strand_id
1 'polypeptide(L)'
;MGHVRLGVLPRTKAWKEVVGLIAAGADVSQVANATIAAAEKAFSFVMDDKGYTEAVWLMTQLAIAAKKDDLYAHLRSVGISLPDDATLPDVTASLTEALDRAVDHSRRRSDLAEIAGRALVGAVADALQPHLNGLFPNDKDTMRAALSRLGTQKEFGELSRSFFDRLANQSLQYFLSKTLATHVGDGMRFATMNQKALFDQALDTHTREASVIVREFSSQWFSKHRYEEGGDISRKSSDGFAGFALKKMKDELKMGARTGAN
;
A
#
# COMPACT_ATOMS: atom_id res chain seq x y z
N MET A 1 -23.58 -0.16 -5.85
CA MET A 1 -23.48 -0.29 -7.32
C MET A 1 -22.12 0.30 -7.72
N GLY A 2 -21.10 -0.40 -8.19
CA GLY A 2 -20.97 -1.80 -8.58
C GLY A 2 -19.79 -2.49 -7.88
N HIS A 3 -19.81 -3.82 -7.92
CA HIS A 3 -18.70 -4.63 -7.41
C HIS A 3 -17.58 -4.59 -8.44
N VAL A 4 -16.39 -4.17 -8.00
CA VAL A 4 -15.17 -4.23 -8.81
C VAL A 4 -14.74 -5.70 -8.88
N ARG A 5 -15.42 -6.48 -9.74
CA ARG A 5 -15.02 -7.85 -10.09
C ARG A 5 -13.95 -7.76 -11.18
N LEU A 6 -12.70 -7.71 -10.77
CA LEU A 6 -11.55 -7.55 -11.65
C LEU A 6 -11.10 -8.89 -12.29
N GLY A 7 -11.99 -9.87 -12.51
CA GLY A 7 -11.60 -11.21 -12.96
C GLY A 7 -10.97 -11.28 -14.37
N VAL A 8 -11.24 -10.32 -15.25
CA VAL A 8 -10.67 -10.26 -16.62
C VAL A 8 -10.32 -8.81 -16.94
N LEU A 9 -9.20 -8.57 -17.64
CA LEU A 9 -8.88 -7.23 -18.10
C LEU A 9 -9.99 -6.69 -19.02
N PRO A 10 -10.52 -5.48 -18.76
CA PRO A 10 -11.51 -4.88 -19.64
C PRO A 10 -10.97 -4.77 -21.07
N ARG A 11 -11.75 -5.15 -22.09
CA ARG A 11 -11.35 -5.10 -23.51
C ARG A 11 -11.37 -3.67 -24.09
N THR A 12 -10.98 -2.68 -23.30
CA THR A 12 -10.96 -1.27 -23.70
C THR A 12 -9.73 -0.95 -24.53
N LYS A 13 -9.76 0.19 -25.26
CA LYS A 13 -8.61 0.67 -26.03
C LYS A 13 -7.36 0.83 -25.14
N ALA A 14 -7.51 1.37 -23.94
CA ALA A 14 -6.40 1.59 -23.01
C ALA A 14 -5.73 0.28 -22.57
N TRP A 15 -6.50 -0.78 -22.29
CA TRP A 15 -5.91 -2.09 -21.95
C TRP A 15 -5.25 -2.78 -23.13
N LYS A 16 -5.77 -2.58 -24.36
CA LYS A 16 -5.09 -3.05 -25.57
C LYS A 16 -3.75 -2.35 -25.80
N GLU A 17 -3.66 -1.07 -25.44
CA GLU A 17 -2.41 -0.30 -25.51
C GLU A 17 -1.37 -0.82 -24.52
N VAL A 18 -1.76 -1.14 -23.27
CA VAL A 18 -0.88 -1.79 -22.29
C VAL A 18 -0.30 -3.10 -22.85
N VAL A 19 -1.15 -3.95 -23.42
CA VAL A 19 -0.73 -5.22 -24.04
C VAL A 19 0.22 -4.98 -25.23
N GLY A 20 -0.10 -3.98 -26.06
CA GLY A 20 0.74 -3.59 -27.19
C GLY A 20 2.14 -3.13 -26.75
N LEU A 21 2.23 -2.31 -25.71
CA LEU A 21 3.52 -1.85 -25.16
C LEU A 21 4.35 -3.01 -24.62
N ILE A 22 3.73 -3.94 -23.88
CA ILE A 22 4.41 -5.15 -23.40
C ILE A 22 4.93 -5.96 -24.59
N ALA A 23 4.10 -6.23 -25.59
CA ALA A 23 4.48 -6.99 -26.77
C ALA A 23 5.60 -6.33 -27.58
N ALA A 24 5.60 -4.99 -27.65
CA ALA A 24 6.57 -4.20 -28.40
C ALA A 24 7.93 -4.04 -27.70
N GLY A 25 8.10 -4.56 -26.48
CA GLY A 25 9.37 -4.40 -25.78
C GLY A 25 9.53 -3.09 -25.02
N ALA A 26 8.44 -2.36 -24.79
CA ALA A 26 8.45 -1.06 -24.10
C ALA A 26 9.15 -1.14 -22.73
N ASP A 27 9.71 -0.01 -22.30
CA ASP A 27 10.31 0.09 -20.99
C ASP A 27 9.26 0.00 -19.87
N VAL A 28 9.74 -0.28 -18.66
CA VAL A 28 8.88 -0.51 -17.48
C VAL A 28 8.07 0.74 -17.14
N SER A 29 8.66 1.92 -17.26
CA SER A 29 8.01 3.19 -16.95
C SER A 29 6.85 3.45 -17.92
N GLN A 30 7.02 3.15 -19.21
CA GLN A 30 5.96 3.22 -20.23
C GLN A 30 4.83 2.25 -19.93
N VAL A 31 5.14 0.98 -19.61
CA VAL A 31 4.13 -0.03 -19.27
C VAL A 31 3.39 0.33 -17.98
N ALA A 32 4.10 0.78 -16.95
CA ALA A 32 3.53 1.23 -15.69
C ALA A 32 2.56 2.41 -15.93
N ASN A 33 2.98 3.41 -16.70
CA ASN A 33 2.14 4.55 -17.05
C ASN A 33 0.87 4.18 -17.79
N ALA A 34 1.00 3.37 -18.83
CA ALA A 34 -0.15 2.91 -19.60
C ALA A 34 -1.10 2.10 -18.70
N THR A 35 -0.55 1.29 -17.79
CA THR A 35 -1.34 0.52 -16.82
C THR A 35 -2.10 1.44 -15.87
N ILE A 36 -1.45 2.47 -15.33
CA ILE A 36 -2.08 3.47 -14.45
C ILE A 36 -3.16 4.26 -15.18
N ALA A 37 -2.90 4.68 -16.42
CA ALA A 37 -3.87 5.38 -17.26
C ALA A 37 -5.06 4.49 -17.59
N ALA A 38 -4.84 3.22 -17.92
CA ALA A 38 -5.90 2.25 -18.18
C ALA A 38 -6.71 1.93 -16.92
N ALA A 39 -6.05 1.91 -15.76
CA ALA A 39 -6.66 1.71 -14.45
C ALA A 39 -7.23 3.00 -13.83
N GLU A 40 -7.14 4.17 -14.49
CA GLU A 40 -7.52 5.46 -13.89
C GLU A 40 -8.97 5.47 -13.38
N LYS A 41 -9.89 4.83 -14.12
CA LYS A 41 -11.28 4.65 -13.65
C LYS A 41 -11.39 3.69 -12.47
N ALA A 42 -10.55 2.66 -12.38
CA ALA A 42 -10.51 1.80 -11.20
C ALA A 42 -9.99 2.59 -9.99
N PHE A 43 -8.97 3.43 -10.19
CA PHE A 43 -8.42 4.30 -9.16
C PHE A 43 -9.39 5.37 -8.66
N SER A 44 -10.31 5.87 -9.50
CA SER A 44 -11.33 6.84 -9.02
C SER A 44 -12.33 6.25 -8.02
N PHE A 45 -12.55 4.93 -8.05
CA PHE A 45 -13.44 4.25 -7.08
C PHE A 45 -12.69 3.71 -5.87
N VAL A 46 -11.37 3.88 -5.78
CA VAL A 46 -10.56 3.40 -4.65
C VAL A 46 -11.02 4.02 -3.33
N MET A 47 -11.47 5.28 -3.35
CA MET A 47 -12.00 5.93 -2.15
C MET A 47 -13.35 5.37 -1.68
N ASP A 48 -14.10 4.70 -2.56
CA ASP A 48 -15.32 3.99 -2.20
C ASP A 48 -15.03 2.57 -1.67
N ASP A 49 -13.79 2.12 -1.76
CA ASP A 49 -13.35 0.82 -1.28
C ASP A 49 -13.11 0.84 0.23
N LYS A 50 -13.88 0.01 0.93
CA LYS A 50 -13.85 -0.04 2.39
C LYS A 50 -12.53 -0.64 2.90
N GLY A 51 -11.95 -1.62 2.20
CA GLY A 51 -10.70 -2.23 2.62
C GLY A 51 -9.53 -1.27 2.49
N TYR A 52 -9.47 -0.50 1.40
CA TYR A 52 -8.46 0.54 1.21
C TYR A 52 -8.54 1.64 2.28
N THR A 53 -9.72 2.23 2.46
CA THR A 53 -9.90 3.31 3.45
C THR A 53 -9.68 2.81 4.88
N GLU A 54 -10.03 1.56 5.18
CA GLU A 54 -9.71 0.95 6.47
C GLU A 54 -8.21 0.72 6.67
N ALA A 55 -7.48 0.28 5.64
CA ALA A 55 -6.05 0.09 5.74
C ALA A 55 -5.33 1.40 6.09
N VAL A 56 -5.69 2.51 5.43
CA VAL A 56 -5.11 3.83 5.76
C VAL A 56 -5.55 4.31 7.15
N TRP A 57 -6.79 4.01 7.56
CA TRP A 57 -7.27 4.29 8.90
C TRP A 57 -6.42 3.58 9.96
N LEU A 58 -6.27 2.26 9.87
CA LEU A 58 -5.48 1.46 10.82
C LEU A 58 -4.01 1.88 10.84
N MET A 59 -3.41 2.20 9.68
CA MET A 59 -2.06 2.77 9.61
C MET A 59 -1.93 4.06 10.43
N THR A 60 -2.92 4.94 10.31
CA THR A 60 -2.96 6.21 11.06
C THR A 60 -3.15 5.96 12.56
N GLN A 61 -4.05 5.04 12.93
CA GLN A 61 -4.32 4.72 14.33
C GLN A 61 -3.12 4.04 15.02
N LEU A 62 -2.35 3.20 14.31
CA LEU A 62 -1.08 2.67 14.84
C LEU A 62 -0.11 3.79 15.24
N ALA A 63 0.01 4.82 14.41
CA ALA A 63 0.87 5.97 14.70
C ALA A 63 0.31 6.88 15.79
N ILE A 64 -1.01 6.97 15.95
CA ILE A 64 -1.64 7.71 17.05
C ILE A 64 -1.48 6.97 18.38
N ALA A 65 -1.62 5.65 18.38
CA ALA A 65 -1.48 4.81 19.57
C ALA A 65 -0.14 5.06 20.29
N ALA A 66 0.91 5.30 19.52
CA ALA A 66 2.25 5.67 20.00
C ALA A 66 2.32 6.96 20.82
N LYS A 67 1.27 7.80 20.78
CA LYS A 67 1.14 9.07 21.51
C LYS A 67 0.08 9.04 22.60
N LYS A 68 -0.54 7.89 22.85
CA LYS A 68 -1.52 7.70 23.92
C LYS A 68 -0.84 7.16 25.18
N ASP A 69 -1.41 7.49 26.34
CA ASP A 69 -0.93 6.99 27.63
C ASP A 69 -1.03 5.46 27.69
N ASP A 70 -2.15 4.92 27.24
CA ASP A 70 -2.35 3.49 27.03
C ASP A 70 -2.49 3.17 25.53
N LEU A 71 -1.34 2.83 24.94
CA LEU A 71 -1.22 2.40 23.56
C LEU A 71 -2.11 1.19 23.25
N TYR A 72 -2.09 0.16 24.10
CA TYR A 72 -2.82 -1.08 23.84
C TYR A 72 -4.33 -0.90 23.98
N ALA A 73 -4.80 -0.07 24.92
CA ALA A 73 -6.22 0.28 25.01
C ALA A 73 -6.69 1.03 23.75
N HIS A 74 -5.89 1.97 23.24
CA HIS A 74 -6.23 2.66 21.99
C HIS A 74 -6.28 1.69 20.80
N LEU A 75 -5.27 0.82 20.63
CA LEU A 75 -5.28 -0.20 19.58
C LEU A 75 -6.51 -1.11 19.66
N ARG A 76 -6.88 -1.56 20.86
CA ARG A 76 -8.10 -2.37 21.07
C ARG A 76 -9.36 -1.61 20.65
N SER A 77 -9.45 -0.31 20.95
CA SER A 77 -10.61 0.52 20.58
C SER A 77 -10.83 0.64 19.07
N VAL A 78 -9.76 0.48 18.26
CA VAL A 78 -9.81 0.50 16.79
C VAL A 78 -9.80 -0.91 16.18
N GLY A 79 -9.96 -1.95 17.02
CA GLY A 79 -10.08 -3.33 16.58
C GLY A 79 -8.77 -4.11 16.45
N ILE A 80 -7.65 -3.59 16.95
CA ILE A 80 -6.35 -4.29 17.01
C ILE A 80 -6.11 -4.77 18.45
N SER A 81 -6.29 -6.06 18.72
CA SER A 81 -6.12 -6.62 20.06
C SER A 81 -4.84 -7.42 20.17
N LEU A 82 -3.87 -6.92 20.94
CA LEU A 82 -2.58 -7.54 21.13
C LEU A 82 -2.47 -8.13 22.54
N PRO A 83 -1.83 -9.32 22.71
CA PRO A 83 -1.45 -9.81 24.03
C PRO A 83 -0.35 -8.94 24.64
N ASP A 84 -0.14 -9.04 25.95
CA ASP A 84 0.87 -8.23 26.66
C ASP A 84 2.31 -8.52 26.21
N ASP A 85 2.58 -9.75 25.74
CA ASP A 85 3.85 -10.24 25.21
C ASP A 85 3.83 -10.35 23.67
N ALA A 86 3.08 -9.46 23.02
CA ALA A 86 2.89 -9.46 21.58
C ALA A 86 4.19 -9.53 20.77
N THR A 87 4.18 -10.42 19.80
CA THR A 87 5.22 -10.63 18.80
C THR A 87 4.83 -10.00 17.46
N LEU A 88 5.77 -9.96 16.52
CA LEU A 88 5.48 -9.46 15.17
C LEU A 88 4.32 -10.24 14.49
N PRO A 89 4.28 -11.59 14.54
CA PRO A 89 3.12 -12.35 14.10
C PRO A 89 1.79 -11.91 14.71
N ASP A 90 1.74 -11.61 16.01
CA ASP A 90 0.51 -11.17 16.67
C ASP A 90 0.01 -9.83 16.12
N VAL A 91 0.94 -8.90 15.84
CA VAL A 91 0.62 -7.61 15.22
C VAL A 91 0.07 -7.82 13.81
N THR A 92 0.75 -8.64 13.00
CA THR A 92 0.32 -8.88 11.62
C THR A 92 -1.04 -9.60 11.57
N ALA A 93 -1.26 -10.60 12.42
CA ALA A 93 -2.52 -11.33 12.50
C ALA A 93 -3.65 -10.41 12.95
N SER A 94 -3.43 -9.62 14.01
CA SER A 94 -4.43 -8.67 14.51
C SER A 94 -4.81 -7.61 13.49
N LEU A 95 -3.86 -7.14 12.68
CA LEU A 95 -4.13 -6.22 11.57
C LEU A 95 -4.97 -6.87 10.48
N THR A 96 -4.61 -8.09 10.05
CA THR A 96 -5.39 -8.85 9.08
C THR A 96 -6.82 -9.05 9.57
N GLU A 97 -7.00 -9.47 10.82
CA GLU A 97 -8.34 -9.65 11.38
C GLU A 97 -9.14 -8.34 11.48
N ALA A 98 -8.49 -7.22 11.82
CA ALA A 98 -9.15 -5.91 11.88
C ALA A 98 -9.66 -5.49 10.50
N LEU A 99 -8.85 -5.71 9.46
CA LEU A 99 -9.22 -5.47 8.07
C LEU A 99 -10.36 -6.39 7.61
N ASP A 100 -10.26 -7.69 7.88
CA ASP A 100 -11.27 -8.68 7.52
C ASP A 100 -12.62 -8.35 8.17
N ARG A 101 -12.61 -7.98 9.46
CA ARG A 101 -13.82 -7.50 10.14
C ARG A 101 -14.41 -6.30 9.40
N ALA A 102 -13.62 -5.28 9.08
CA ALA A 102 -14.15 -4.09 8.40
C ALA A 102 -14.74 -4.41 7.01
N VAL A 103 -14.14 -5.34 6.28
CA VAL A 103 -14.60 -5.76 4.93
C VAL A 103 -15.85 -6.65 5.02
N ASP A 104 -15.88 -7.64 5.91
CA ASP A 104 -17.01 -8.57 6.05
C ASP A 104 -18.27 -7.87 6.55
N HIS A 105 -18.16 -6.92 7.49
CA HIS A 105 -19.28 -6.09 7.92
C HIS A 105 -19.86 -5.24 6.78
N SER A 106 -19.05 -4.90 5.78
CA SER A 106 -19.48 -4.12 4.63
C SER A 106 -20.11 -4.95 3.50
N ARG A 107 -20.00 -6.30 3.53
CA ARG A 107 -20.39 -7.23 2.45
C ARG A 107 -19.80 -6.87 1.08
N ARG A 108 -18.64 -6.20 1.04
CA ARG A 108 -17.98 -5.70 -0.18
C ARG A 108 -16.53 -6.18 -0.27
N ARG A 109 -16.33 -7.49 -0.34
CA ARG A 109 -15.01 -8.05 -0.70
C ARG A 109 -14.58 -7.57 -2.08
N SER A 110 -13.34 -7.12 -2.20
CA SER A 110 -12.74 -6.63 -3.44
C SER A 110 -11.26 -7.02 -3.49
N ASP A 111 -10.71 -7.21 -4.70
CA ASP A 111 -9.28 -7.51 -4.85
C ASP A 111 -8.40 -6.35 -4.35
N LEU A 112 -8.93 -5.12 -4.41
CA LEU A 112 -8.25 -3.94 -3.90
C LEU A 112 -8.15 -3.96 -2.37
N ALA A 113 -9.19 -4.41 -1.67
CA ALA A 113 -9.16 -4.59 -0.22
C ALA A 113 -8.07 -5.60 0.17
N GLU A 114 -7.97 -6.72 -0.54
CA GLU A 114 -6.92 -7.74 -0.33
C GLU A 114 -5.51 -7.21 -0.60
N ILE A 115 -5.34 -6.41 -1.65
CA ILE A 115 -4.06 -5.76 -1.97
C ILE A 115 -3.71 -4.72 -0.89
N ALA A 116 -4.65 -3.86 -0.50
CA ALA A 116 -4.42 -2.85 0.52
C ALA A 116 -4.10 -3.47 1.88
N GLY A 117 -4.79 -4.55 2.26
CA GLY A 117 -4.52 -5.27 3.49
C GLY A 117 -3.12 -5.87 3.52
N ARG A 118 -2.71 -6.58 2.46
CA ARG A 118 -1.35 -7.12 2.34
C ARG A 118 -0.28 -6.04 2.30
N ALA A 119 -0.54 -4.91 1.62
CA ALA A 119 0.36 -3.77 1.59
C ALA A 119 0.56 -3.18 3.00
N LEU A 120 -0.51 -3.01 3.77
CA LEU A 120 -0.43 -2.51 5.16
C LEU A 120 0.35 -3.46 6.06
N VAL A 121 -0.02 -4.74 6.07
CA VAL A 121 0.64 -5.76 6.91
C VAL A 121 2.13 -5.83 6.60
N GLY A 122 2.50 -5.83 5.32
CA GLY A 122 3.91 -5.81 4.90
C GLY A 122 4.64 -4.53 5.31
N ALA A 123 4.00 -3.36 5.18
CA ALA A 123 4.60 -2.08 5.56
C ALA A 123 4.82 -1.97 7.07
N VAL A 124 3.86 -2.42 7.88
CA VAL A 124 4.00 -2.45 9.34
C VAL A 124 5.06 -3.46 9.77
N ALA A 125 5.10 -4.63 9.12
CA ALA A 125 6.12 -5.64 9.41
C ALA A 125 7.54 -5.09 9.18
N ASP A 126 7.78 -4.46 8.04
CA ASP A 126 9.07 -3.82 7.73
C ASP A 126 9.41 -2.69 8.70
N ALA A 127 8.42 -1.94 9.17
CA ALA A 127 8.65 -0.83 10.09
C ALA A 127 9.00 -1.31 11.51
N LEU A 128 8.45 -2.45 11.94
CA LEU A 128 8.68 -2.99 13.27
C LEU A 128 9.90 -3.91 13.34
N GLN A 129 10.13 -4.74 12.32
CA GLN A 129 11.17 -5.78 12.33
C GLN A 129 12.58 -5.27 12.73
N PRO A 130 13.08 -4.12 12.24
CA PRO A 130 14.40 -3.60 12.63
C PRO A 130 14.53 -3.30 14.13
N HIS A 131 13.41 -3.15 14.84
CA HIS A 131 13.37 -2.84 16.26
C HIS A 131 13.11 -4.06 17.14
N LEU A 132 12.82 -5.21 16.54
CA LEU A 132 12.53 -6.47 17.21
C LEU A 132 13.68 -7.50 17.09
N ASN A 133 14.74 -7.17 16.35
CA ASN A 133 15.90 -8.03 16.11
C ASN A 133 16.97 -7.87 17.21
N GLY A 134 16.57 -7.84 18.48
CA GLY A 134 17.50 -7.88 19.60
C GLY A 134 18.20 -9.24 19.71
N LEU A 135 19.42 -9.27 20.25
CA LEU A 135 20.14 -10.52 20.56
C LEU A 135 19.50 -11.32 21.71
N PHE A 136 18.52 -10.73 22.39
CA PHE A 136 17.81 -11.31 23.53
C PHE A 136 16.32 -11.48 23.20
N PRO A 137 15.61 -12.41 23.86
CA PRO A 137 14.16 -12.55 23.70
C PRO A 137 13.48 -11.20 23.92
N ASN A 138 12.61 -10.82 23.00
CA ASN A 138 11.83 -9.59 23.12
C ASN A 138 10.95 -9.69 24.37
N ASP A 139 11.17 -8.79 25.31
CA ASP A 139 10.27 -8.62 26.45
C ASP A 139 9.03 -7.80 26.06
N LYS A 140 8.07 -7.70 26.98
CA LYS A 140 6.82 -6.95 26.78
C LYS A 140 7.06 -5.48 26.40
N ASP A 141 8.14 -4.89 26.90
CA ASP A 141 8.48 -3.49 26.67
C ASP A 141 9.06 -3.26 25.27
N THR A 142 9.71 -4.26 24.69
CA THR A 142 10.32 -4.18 23.36
C THR A 142 9.28 -3.92 22.27
N MET A 143 8.18 -4.68 22.25
CA MET A 143 7.09 -4.45 21.28
C MET A 143 6.43 -3.08 21.49
N ARG A 144 6.17 -2.71 22.75
CA ARG A 144 5.61 -1.39 23.07
C ARG A 144 6.51 -0.27 22.55
N ALA A 145 7.82 -0.37 22.76
CA ALA A 145 8.80 0.60 22.27
C ALA A 145 8.83 0.67 20.74
N ALA A 146 8.80 -0.48 20.05
CA ALA A 146 8.74 -0.54 18.59
C ALA A 146 7.49 0.16 18.04
N LEU A 147 6.31 -0.14 18.60
CA LEU A 147 5.05 0.52 18.24
C LEU A 147 5.09 2.04 18.53
N SER A 148 5.67 2.45 19.66
CA SER A 148 5.82 3.88 20.01
C SER A 148 6.65 4.69 19.02
N ARG A 149 7.53 4.07 18.22
CA ARG A 149 8.31 4.79 17.20
C ARG A 149 7.47 5.24 16.01
N LEU A 150 6.44 4.49 15.65
CA LEU A 150 5.58 4.77 14.50
C LEU A 150 4.90 6.15 14.60
N GLY A 151 4.68 6.66 15.80
CA GLY A 151 4.07 7.97 16.03
C GLY A 151 5.00 9.17 15.83
N THR A 152 6.25 8.98 15.42
CA THR A 152 7.09 10.13 15.04
C THR A 152 6.77 10.57 13.61
N GLN A 153 6.97 11.86 13.33
CA GLN A 153 6.74 12.42 12.00
C GLN A 153 7.51 11.65 10.91
N LYS A 154 8.78 11.34 11.17
CA LYS A 154 9.65 10.63 10.23
C LYS A 154 9.19 9.20 9.99
N GLU A 155 8.93 8.44 11.06
CA GLU A 155 8.57 7.02 10.96
C GLU A 155 7.18 6.85 10.31
N PHE A 156 6.23 7.74 10.58
CA PHE A 156 4.95 7.73 9.87
C PHE A 156 5.11 8.01 8.37
N GLY A 157 6.02 8.91 8.00
CA GLY A 157 6.40 9.17 6.62
C GLY A 157 6.93 7.93 5.90
N GLU A 158 7.89 7.23 6.51
CA GLU A 158 8.48 6.02 5.94
C GLU A 158 7.48 4.85 5.91
N LEU A 159 6.64 4.69 6.95
CA LEU A 159 5.56 3.71 6.97
C LEU A 159 4.57 3.95 5.82
N SER A 160 4.13 5.20 5.66
CA SER A 160 3.23 5.59 4.58
C SER A 160 3.86 5.35 3.22
N ARG A 161 5.14 5.72 3.05
CA ARG A 161 5.90 5.44 1.81
C ARG A 161 5.89 3.95 1.49
N SER A 162 6.25 3.10 2.45
CA SER A 162 6.28 1.64 2.28
C SER A 162 4.90 1.09 1.92
N PHE A 163 3.84 1.56 2.58
CA PHE A 163 2.46 1.18 2.26
C PHE A 163 2.07 1.55 0.83
N PHE A 164 2.27 2.80 0.41
CA PHE A 164 1.86 3.27 -0.92
C PHE A 164 2.72 2.70 -2.05
N ASP A 165 4.02 2.43 -1.80
CA ASP A 165 4.88 1.66 -2.71
C ASP A 165 4.31 0.26 -2.95
N ARG A 166 4.09 -0.50 -1.86
CA ARG A 166 3.54 -1.86 -1.91
C ARG A 166 2.16 -1.88 -2.59
N LEU A 167 1.29 -0.95 -2.24
CA LEU A 167 -0.05 -0.83 -2.81
C LEU A 167 0.03 -0.60 -4.33
N ALA A 168 0.88 0.33 -4.77
CA ALA A 168 1.06 0.63 -6.19
C ALA A 168 1.64 -0.56 -6.95
N ASN A 169 2.74 -1.14 -6.45
CA ASN A 169 3.41 -2.27 -7.09
C ASN A 169 2.48 -3.49 -7.20
N GLN A 170 1.84 -3.89 -6.10
CA GLN A 170 0.94 -5.04 -6.09
C GLN A 170 -0.30 -4.80 -6.97
N SER A 171 -0.81 -3.56 -7.05
CA SER A 171 -1.90 -3.23 -7.97
C SER A 171 -1.46 -3.37 -9.42
N LEU A 172 -0.29 -2.85 -9.79
CA LEU A 172 0.27 -2.98 -11.14
C LEU A 172 0.52 -4.45 -11.50
N GLN A 173 1.19 -5.20 -10.64
CA GLN A 173 1.43 -6.64 -10.82
C GLN A 173 0.13 -7.42 -10.97
N TYR A 174 -0.89 -7.09 -10.17
CA TYR A 174 -2.20 -7.72 -10.26
C TYR A 174 -2.84 -7.47 -11.64
N PHE A 175 -2.82 -6.25 -12.15
CA PHE A 175 -3.33 -5.95 -13.50
C PHE A 175 -2.52 -6.64 -14.59
N LEU A 176 -1.19 -6.59 -14.50
CA LEU A 176 -0.28 -7.15 -15.49
C LEU A 176 -0.32 -8.68 -15.50
N SER A 177 -0.52 -9.34 -14.35
CA SER A 177 -0.59 -10.80 -14.26
C SER A 177 -1.64 -11.41 -15.20
N LYS A 178 -2.67 -10.65 -15.55
CA LYS A 178 -3.78 -11.07 -16.43
C LYS A 178 -3.41 -11.11 -17.91
N THR A 179 -2.27 -10.53 -18.29
CA THR A 179 -1.74 -10.54 -19.67
C THR A 179 -0.33 -11.07 -19.76
N LEU A 180 0.50 -10.92 -18.73
CA LEU A 180 1.91 -11.30 -18.78
C LEU A 180 2.12 -12.79 -19.06
N ALA A 181 1.22 -13.67 -18.61
CA ALA A 181 1.32 -15.11 -18.88
C ALA A 181 1.29 -15.43 -20.39
N THR A 182 0.56 -14.64 -21.18
CA THR A 182 0.53 -14.81 -22.65
C THR A 182 1.71 -14.13 -23.35
N HIS A 183 2.71 -13.65 -22.62
CA HIS A 183 3.90 -12.99 -23.16
C HIS A 183 5.21 -13.68 -22.74
N VAL A 184 5.12 -14.87 -22.16
CA VAL A 184 6.27 -15.71 -21.79
C VAL A 184 6.34 -16.91 -22.74
N GLY A 185 7.50 -17.15 -23.35
CA GLY A 185 7.75 -18.26 -24.28
C GLY A 185 8.64 -17.87 -25.46
N ASP A 186 9.10 -18.86 -26.23
CA ASP A 186 9.93 -18.63 -27.40
C ASP A 186 9.22 -17.72 -28.42
N GLY A 187 9.89 -16.65 -28.85
CA GLY A 187 9.34 -15.65 -29.77
C GLY A 187 8.41 -14.61 -29.11
N MET A 188 8.21 -14.68 -27.79
CA MET A 188 7.40 -13.71 -27.03
C MET A 188 8.27 -12.63 -26.37
N ARG A 189 7.64 -11.64 -25.73
CA ARG A 189 8.34 -10.53 -25.04
C ARG A 189 9.35 -11.01 -24.00
N PHE A 190 8.99 -12.04 -23.25
CA PHE A 190 9.85 -12.68 -22.26
C PHE A 190 10.16 -14.10 -22.74
N ALA A 191 11.35 -14.30 -23.29
CA ALA A 191 11.80 -15.62 -23.74
C ALA A 191 11.93 -16.59 -22.56
N THR A 192 12.20 -16.08 -21.34
CA THR A 192 12.37 -16.90 -20.14
C THR A 192 11.68 -16.29 -18.92
N MET A 193 11.45 -17.12 -17.88
CA MET A 193 10.97 -16.64 -16.58
C MET A 193 11.93 -15.63 -15.93
N ASN A 194 13.24 -15.76 -16.19
CA ASN A 194 14.23 -14.82 -15.66
C ASN A 194 14.04 -13.40 -16.23
N GLN A 195 13.75 -13.28 -17.54
CA GLN A 195 13.47 -11.98 -18.14
C GLN A 195 12.19 -11.34 -17.59
N LYS A 196 11.18 -12.16 -17.27
CA LYS A 196 9.98 -11.68 -16.57
C LYS A 196 10.32 -11.20 -15.16
N ALA A 197 11.13 -11.94 -14.41
CA ALA A 197 11.54 -11.55 -13.06
C ALA A 197 12.31 -10.21 -13.05
N LEU A 198 13.18 -9.97 -14.03
CA LEU A 198 13.86 -8.67 -14.19
C LEU A 198 12.89 -7.52 -14.46
N PHE A 199 11.83 -7.76 -15.26
CA PHE A 199 10.78 -6.77 -15.47
C PHE A 199 9.99 -6.49 -14.20
N ASP A 200 9.62 -7.52 -13.45
CA ASP A 200 8.92 -7.35 -12.16
C ASP A 200 9.78 -6.58 -11.14
N GLN A 201 11.11 -6.84 -11.11
CA GLN A 201 12.05 -6.12 -10.26
C GLN A 201 12.19 -4.65 -10.67
N ALA A 202 12.26 -4.37 -11.97
CA ALA A 202 12.30 -2.99 -12.44
C ALA A 202 11.00 -2.24 -12.13
N LEU A 203 9.86 -2.92 -12.15
CA LEU A 203 8.57 -2.34 -11.76
C LEU A 203 8.55 -1.98 -10.26
N ASP A 204 9.08 -2.86 -9.41
CA ASP A 204 9.26 -2.61 -7.97
C ASP A 204 10.17 -1.40 -7.70
N THR A 205 11.31 -1.29 -8.40
CA THR A 205 12.19 -0.12 -8.31
C THR A 205 11.45 1.16 -8.69
N HIS A 206 10.71 1.14 -9.81
CA HIS A 206 9.99 2.31 -10.30
C HIS A 206 8.92 2.79 -9.30
N THR A 207 8.14 1.89 -8.69
CA THR A 207 7.16 2.29 -7.66
C THR A 207 7.84 2.78 -6.39
N ARG A 208 8.96 2.19 -6.00
CA ARG A 208 9.71 2.60 -4.82
C ARG A 208 10.31 3.99 -4.97
N GLU A 209 10.78 4.33 -6.16
CA GLU A 209 11.27 5.68 -6.49
C GLU A 209 10.13 6.70 -6.47
N ALA A 210 9.01 6.40 -7.14
CA ALA A 210 7.85 7.29 -7.15
C ALA A 210 7.23 7.50 -5.76
N SER A 211 7.32 6.52 -4.86
CA SER A 211 6.77 6.64 -3.50
C SER A 211 7.42 7.74 -2.65
N VAL A 212 8.60 8.25 -3.01
CA VAL A 212 9.32 9.28 -2.26
C VAL A 212 8.46 10.53 -2.02
N ILE A 213 7.64 10.93 -3.00
CA ILE A 213 6.73 12.09 -2.88
C ILE A 213 5.74 11.93 -1.74
N VAL A 214 5.31 10.69 -1.47
CA VAL A 214 4.32 10.37 -0.45
C VAL A 214 4.92 10.47 0.94
N ARG A 215 6.22 10.14 1.10
CA ARG A 215 6.91 10.20 2.39
C ARG A 215 6.84 11.58 3.02
N GLU A 216 7.28 12.59 2.28
CA GLU A 216 7.37 13.96 2.81
C GLU A 216 5.98 14.53 3.06
N PHE A 217 5.05 14.31 2.13
CA PHE A 217 3.66 14.68 2.30
C PHE A 217 3.04 14.06 3.57
N SER A 218 3.21 12.75 3.75
CA SER A 218 2.61 12.03 4.88
C SER A 218 3.21 12.47 6.21
N SER A 219 4.53 12.71 6.25
CA SER A 219 5.21 13.24 7.43
C SER A 219 4.62 14.59 7.86
N GLN A 220 4.52 15.55 6.93
CA GLN A 220 3.99 16.87 7.22
C GLN A 220 2.49 16.81 7.57
N TRP A 221 1.72 16.03 6.82
CA TRP A 221 0.30 15.83 7.06
C TRP A 221 0.01 15.31 8.47
N PHE A 222 0.72 14.26 8.91
CA PHE A 222 0.51 13.64 10.21
C PHE A 222 0.84 14.58 11.36
N SER A 223 1.99 15.26 11.29
CA SER A 223 2.37 16.22 12.34
C SER A 223 1.37 17.37 12.43
N LYS A 224 0.88 17.86 11.28
CA LYS A 224 -0.11 18.94 11.21
C LYS A 224 -1.45 18.52 11.79
N HIS A 225 -2.03 17.42 11.32
CA HIS A 225 -3.38 17.02 11.73
C HIS A 225 -3.43 16.58 13.18
N ARG A 226 -2.38 15.91 13.69
CA ARG A 226 -2.28 15.61 15.12
C ARG A 226 -2.29 16.88 15.98
N TYR A 227 -1.69 17.97 15.51
CA TYR A 227 -1.72 19.25 16.23
C TYR A 227 -3.10 19.92 16.13
N GLU A 228 -3.66 20.00 14.92
CA GLU A 228 -4.94 20.68 14.65
C GLU A 228 -6.16 19.96 15.26
N GLU A 229 -6.10 18.63 15.37
CA GLU A 229 -7.18 17.78 15.89
C GLU A 229 -6.93 17.33 17.34
N GLY A 230 -6.11 18.06 18.10
CA GLY A 230 -6.00 17.87 19.54
C GLY A 230 -5.33 16.57 19.98
N GLY A 231 -4.45 16.00 19.15
CA GLY A 231 -3.71 14.78 19.44
C GLY A 231 -4.31 13.51 18.84
N ASP A 232 -5.51 13.59 18.26
CA ASP A 232 -6.14 12.54 17.49
C ASP A 232 -6.19 12.89 16.01
N ILE A 233 -6.60 11.94 15.16
CA ILE A 233 -6.93 12.21 13.76
C ILE A 233 -8.27 11.53 13.47
N SER A 234 -9.23 12.31 13.01
CA SER A 234 -10.56 11.82 12.68
C SER A 234 -10.55 10.92 11.44
N ARG A 235 -11.56 10.06 11.34
CA ARG A 235 -11.75 9.21 10.15
C ARG A 235 -11.85 10.02 8.88
N LYS A 236 -12.52 11.18 8.92
CA LYS A 236 -12.66 12.10 7.79
C LYS A 236 -11.29 12.60 7.30
N SER A 237 -10.41 13.02 8.22
CA SER A 237 -9.06 13.46 7.88
C SER A 237 -8.22 12.32 7.31
N SER A 238 -8.31 11.12 7.89
CA SER A 238 -7.63 9.92 7.38
C SER A 238 -8.10 9.54 5.97
N ASP A 239 -9.40 9.58 5.70
CA ASP A 239 -9.93 9.29 4.36
C ASP A 239 -9.50 10.37 3.35
N GLY A 240 -9.48 11.65 3.77
CA GLY A 240 -8.91 12.74 2.97
C GLY A 240 -7.45 12.51 2.62
N PHE A 241 -6.63 12.12 3.61
CA PHE A 241 -5.23 11.75 3.42
C PHE A 241 -5.06 10.60 2.45
N ALA A 242 -5.84 9.53 2.60
CA ALA A 242 -5.83 8.38 1.69
C ALA A 242 -6.01 8.82 0.23
N GLY A 243 -6.98 9.72 -0.03
CA GLY A 243 -7.22 10.24 -1.39
C GLY A 243 -6.05 11.07 -1.93
N PHE A 244 -5.51 11.98 -1.13
CA PHE A 244 -4.41 12.86 -1.55
C PHE A 244 -3.09 12.11 -1.74
N ALA A 245 -2.76 11.18 -0.85
CA ALA A 245 -1.54 10.38 -0.93
C ALA A 245 -1.53 9.49 -2.18
N LEU A 246 -2.65 8.81 -2.46
CA LEU A 246 -2.80 8.00 -3.67
C LEU A 246 -2.72 8.85 -4.94
N LYS A 247 -3.35 10.04 -4.93
CA LYS A 247 -3.26 10.98 -6.05
C LYS A 247 -1.81 11.38 -6.31
N LYS A 248 -1.05 11.74 -5.27
CA LYS A 248 0.38 12.08 -5.38
C LYS A 248 1.20 10.94 -5.96
N MET A 249 1.01 9.72 -5.45
CA MET A 249 1.68 8.53 -5.97
C MET A 249 1.40 8.33 -7.47
N LYS A 250 0.13 8.45 -7.87
CA LYS A 250 -0.29 8.32 -9.27
C LYS A 250 0.35 9.39 -10.16
N ASP A 251 0.31 10.64 -9.72
CA ASP A 251 0.84 11.76 -10.49
C ASP A 251 2.36 11.65 -10.65
N GLU A 252 3.07 11.17 -9.63
CA GLU A 252 4.51 10.92 -9.67
C GLU A 252 4.88 9.79 -10.63
N LEU A 253 4.19 8.65 -10.57
CA LEU A 253 4.39 7.56 -11.53
C LEU A 253 4.20 8.05 -12.98
N LYS A 254 3.14 8.86 -13.22
CA LYS A 254 2.87 9.48 -14.52
C LYS A 254 4.02 10.38 -14.99
N MET A 255 4.65 11.13 -14.08
CA MET A 255 5.78 12.02 -14.39
C MET A 255 7.08 11.25 -14.64
N GLY A 256 7.43 10.28 -13.80
CA GLY A 256 8.70 9.53 -13.90
C GLY A 256 8.92 8.86 -15.25
N ALA A 257 7.83 8.42 -15.88
CA ALA A 257 7.83 7.82 -17.21
C ALA A 257 7.90 8.82 -18.38
N ARG A 258 7.68 10.13 -18.15
CA ARG A 258 7.99 11.16 -19.15
C ARG A 258 9.49 11.47 -19.20
N THR A 259 10.17 11.37 -18.07
CA THR A 259 11.62 11.61 -17.97
C THR A 259 12.47 10.44 -18.46
N GLY A 260 11.95 9.20 -18.43
CA GLY A 260 12.64 8.01 -18.96
C GLY A 260 12.50 7.77 -20.48
N ALA A 261 11.70 8.60 -21.18
CA ALA A 261 11.44 8.47 -22.61
C ALA A 261 12.30 9.41 -23.50
N ASN A 262 13.29 10.09 -22.90
CA ASN A 262 14.28 10.93 -23.56
C ASN A 262 15.68 10.29 -23.43
#